data_AF-A0A8T3ZT47-F1
#
_entry.id   AF-A0A8T3ZT47-F1
#
_cell.length_a   1.000
_cell.length_b   1.000
_cell.length_c   1.000
_cell.angle_alpha   90.00
_cell.angle_beta   90.00
_cell.angle_gamma   90.00
#
_symmetry.space_group_name_H-M   'P 1'
#
loop_
_entity.id
_entity.type
_entity.pdbx_description
1 polymer ?
#
loop_
_entity_poly.entity_id
_entity_poly.type
_entity_poly.pdbx_seq_one_letter_code
_entity_poly.pdbx_strand_id
1 'polypeptide(L)'
;MTADAILVGDGKKESDVILVGTVVSFEENKTELETNYVVQVEEYLKTPKNYDVDTKTVTIVSPGLRQYDDPQKTMIYDKIFHIDDRVLFLLYQKDGMLRESLYSQTTKSNCSPKQLLDEMYGESGLHISQNNQSRYFYTNQPVDLTYYGYNRDLIAEKKDFEFKVNVPKTGRILSEKTQLNFQECERTALASWSFTPVVAGRYTFHSIIGDNEGGSEAFSGFLIEDYVDSPLSQYKRESRNDIKCQTGLELLRRVSDGFPACVKSETKIELVKRGWGSETWPFSSVQGGFPLPATCVQNGGNWLEEYDECEYVSEEQCSLMGGQYEEKSSCRHSLNPSGWCSGEGIPVCTFDSKQESANKSNLSTECETEFKPKSPRRDTFPNGTSLAVNYVPVFLMKPNSTGKICTMNWNTGQGDGYSGIVFSGIGKGYSAVSDVSIVPNPDYITIDGTNKTIVYTITAPNGSQGFYRITPMFFNCNGLPLAVGYDESHLFDNDFPWLWNVYPCPWSPVNVQITGLSGIDVVYIAKVYD
;
A
#
# COMPACT_ATOMS: atom_id res chain seq x y z
N MET A 1 -22.61 -7.89 -5.96
CA MET A 1 -22.33 -7.45 -7.34
C MET A 1 -21.75 -6.06 -7.24
N THR A 2 -20.43 -5.96 -7.25
CA THR A 2 -19.73 -4.68 -7.37
C THR A 2 -19.50 -4.44 -8.85
N ALA A 3 -19.83 -3.24 -9.34
CA ALA A 3 -19.42 -2.82 -10.67
C ALA A 3 -17.92 -3.06 -10.80
N ASP A 4 -17.53 -3.91 -11.74
CA ASP A 4 -16.13 -4.04 -12.11
C ASP A 4 -15.62 -2.64 -12.41
N ALA A 5 -14.55 -2.24 -11.72
CA ALA A 5 -13.79 -1.07 -12.10
C ALA A 5 -13.15 -1.40 -13.46
N ILE A 6 -13.93 -1.22 -14.53
CA ILE A 6 -13.43 -1.04 -15.88
C ILE A 6 -12.36 0.02 -15.72
N LEU A 7 -11.10 -0.35 -15.98
CA LEU A 7 -10.00 0.60 -16.07
C LEU A 7 -10.50 1.69 -17.02
N VAL A 8 -10.83 2.86 -16.47
CA VAL A 8 -11.33 3.98 -17.26
C VAL A 8 -10.12 4.52 -18.01
N GLY A 9 -9.81 3.86 -19.13
CA GLY A 9 -8.84 4.32 -20.10
C GLY A 9 -9.18 5.75 -20.52
N ASP A 10 -8.16 6.52 -20.85
CA ASP A 10 -8.35 7.90 -21.28
C ASP A 10 -8.96 7.88 -22.68
N GLY A 11 -10.30 7.84 -22.73
CA GLY A 11 -11.07 7.60 -23.95
C GLY A 11 -10.69 8.52 -25.11
N LYS A 12 -10.34 9.80 -24.89
CA LYS A 12 -9.88 10.69 -25.99
C LYS A 12 -8.40 10.52 -26.33
N LYS A 13 -7.53 10.06 -25.43
CA LYS A 13 -6.16 9.65 -25.82
C LYS A 13 -6.19 8.38 -26.67
N GLU A 14 -7.06 7.44 -26.31
CA GLU A 14 -7.20 6.15 -26.98
C GLU A 14 -8.00 6.24 -28.29
N SER A 15 -8.91 7.22 -28.42
CA SER A 15 -9.67 7.43 -29.66
C SER A 15 -8.79 8.03 -30.76
N ASP A 16 -8.81 7.45 -31.95
CA ASP A 16 -8.18 8.01 -33.14
C ASP A 16 -9.02 9.14 -33.76
N VAL A 17 -10.35 9.03 -33.66
CA VAL A 17 -11.32 10.02 -34.19
C VAL A 17 -12.31 10.37 -33.09
N ILE A 18 -12.66 11.65 -33.02
CA ILE A 18 -13.77 12.13 -32.19
C ILE A 18 -14.60 13.04 -33.07
N LEU A 19 -15.89 12.75 -33.15
CA LEU A 19 -16.84 13.53 -33.95
C LEU A 19 -18.19 13.60 -33.26
N VAL A 20 -18.97 14.62 -33.63
CA VAL A 20 -20.39 14.70 -33.33
C VAL A 20 -21.15 14.53 -34.64
N GLY A 21 -22.20 13.73 -34.61
CA GLY A 21 -23.04 13.51 -35.77
C GLY A 21 -24.38 12.89 -35.43
N THR A 22 -25.26 12.84 -36.42
CA THR A 22 -26.60 12.26 -36.31
C THR A 22 -26.66 10.92 -37.00
N VAL A 23 -27.19 9.89 -36.32
CA VAL A 23 -27.39 8.57 -36.91
C VAL A 23 -28.50 8.65 -37.95
N VAL A 24 -28.19 8.32 -39.20
CA VAL A 24 -29.18 8.35 -40.31
C VAL A 24 -29.75 6.97 -40.63
N SER A 25 -28.96 5.92 -40.41
CA SER A 25 -29.40 4.54 -40.56
C SER A 25 -28.47 3.60 -39.79
N PHE A 26 -28.93 2.40 -39.48
CA PHE A 26 -28.08 1.34 -38.96
C PHE A 26 -28.43 -0.02 -39.56
N GLU A 27 -27.45 -0.92 -39.61
CA GLU A 27 -27.62 -2.30 -40.04
C GLU A 27 -26.97 -3.24 -39.01
N GLU A 28 -27.75 -4.20 -38.50
CA GLU A 28 -27.27 -5.20 -37.55
C GLU A 28 -26.68 -6.41 -38.28
N ASN A 29 -25.39 -6.67 -38.07
CA ASN A 29 -24.75 -7.90 -38.47
C ASN A 29 -24.86 -8.94 -37.34
N LYS A 30 -25.91 -9.77 -37.42
CA LYS A 30 -26.18 -10.82 -36.43
C LYS A 30 -25.09 -11.90 -36.36
N THR A 31 -24.34 -12.11 -37.44
CA THR A 31 -23.29 -13.13 -37.49
C THR A 31 -22.05 -12.68 -36.74
N GLU A 32 -21.67 -11.42 -36.88
CA GLU A 32 -20.49 -10.84 -36.23
C GLU A 32 -20.81 -10.18 -34.89
N LEU A 33 -22.10 -10.04 -34.55
CA LEU A 33 -22.60 -9.32 -33.39
C LEU A 33 -22.10 -7.87 -33.42
N GLU A 34 -22.26 -7.22 -34.57
CA GLU A 34 -21.86 -5.82 -34.79
C GLU A 34 -23.04 -5.01 -35.33
N THR A 35 -23.05 -3.71 -35.08
CA THR A 35 -24.02 -2.77 -35.66
C THR A 35 -23.27 -1.70 -36.44
N ASN A 36 -23.59 -1.58 -37.72
CA ASN A 36 -23.02 -0.59 -38.61
C ASN A 36 -23.92 0.63 -38.64
N TYR A 37 -23.46 1.74 -38.05
CA TYR A 37 -24.15 3.02 -38.08
C TYR A 37 -23.65 3.85 -39.26
N VAL A 38 -24.57 4.40 -40.05
CA VAL A 38 -24.26 5.50 -40.97
C VAL A 38 -24.60 6.78 -40.24
N VAL A 39 -23.62 7.68 -40.15
CA VAL A 39 -23.71 8.90 -39.35
C VAL A 39 -23.45 10.10 -40.24
N GLN A 40 -24.38 11.05 -40.25
CA GLN A 40 -24.18 12.37 -40.85
C GLN A 40 -23.33 13.21 -39.89
N VAL A 41 -22.13 13.57 -40.31
CA VAL A 41 -21.17 14.28 -39.46
C VAL A 41 -21.55 15.75 -39.36
N GLU A 42 -21.62 16.26 -38.14
CA GLU A 42 -21.78 17.68 -37.83
C GLU A 42 -20.42 18.36 -37.69
N GLU A 43 -19.55 17.80 -36.84
CA GLU A 43 -18.23 18.37 -36.55
C GLU A 43 -17.22 17.28 -36.17
N TYR A 44 -16.00 17.40 -36.68
CA TYR A 44 -14.86 16.61 -36.21
C TYR A 44 -14.13 17.36 -35.09
N LEU A 45 -14.06 16.75 -33.92
CA LEU A 45 -13.37 17.27 -32.74
C LEU A 45 -11.92 16.77 -32.64
N LYS A 46 -11.65 15.61 -33.25
CA LYS A 46 -10.31 15.03 -33.42
C LYS A 46 -10.31 14.22 -34.71
N THR A 47 -9.38 14.51 -35.61
CA THR A 47 -9.21 13.80 -36.89
C THR A 47 -7.87 13.09 -36.97
N PRO A 48 -7.82 11.88 -37.55
CA PRO A 48 -6.57 11.26 -37.95
C PRO A 48 -5.89 12.09 -39.03
N LYS A 49 -4.57 12.05 -39.08
CA LYS A 49 -3.78 12.72 -40.14
C LYS A 49 -4.13 12.24 -41.56
N ASN A 50 -4.74 11.06 -41.70
CA ASN A 50 -4.96 10.38 -42.97
C ASN A 50 -6.45 10.17 -43.30
N TYR A 51 -7.36 10.82 -42.58
CA TYR A 51 -8.80 10.68 -42.84
C TYR A 51 -9.32 11.88 -43.65
N ASP A 52 -10.14 11.61 -44.68
CA ASP A 52 -10.74 12.65 -45.49
C ASP A 52 -11.85 13.35 -44.70
N VAL A 53 -11.54 14.57 -44.25
CA VAL A 53 -12.40 15.39 -43.39
C VAL A 53 -13.59 15.96 -44.15
N ASP A 54 -13.61 15.88 -45.49
CA ASP A 54 -14.68 16.42 -46.33
C ASP A 54 -15.88 15.47 -46.46
N THR A 55 -15.80 14.28 -45.84
CA THR A 55 -16.90 13.31 -45.83
C THR A 55 -18.05 13.78 -44.94
N LYS A 56 -19.22 14.03 -45.55
CA LYS A 56 -20.45 14.40 -44.82
C LYS A 56 -21.09 13.24 -44.08
N THR A 57 -20.67 12.01 -44.37
CA THR A 57 -21.21 10.78 -43.78
C THR A 57 -20.08 9.79 -43.51
N VAL A 58 -20.13 9.12 -42.37
CA VAL A 58 -19.19 8.06 -41.99
C VAL A 58 -19.93 6.80 -41.58
N THR A 59 -19.31 5.65 -41.81
CA THR A 59 -19.78 4.37 -41.28
C THR A 59 -18.99 4.02 -40.03
N ILE A 60 -19.70 3.74 -38.94
CA ILE A 60 -19.15 3.41 -37.63
C ILE A 60 -19.62 2.01 -37.24
N VAL A 61 -18.68 1.17 -36.86
CA VAL A 61 -18.94 -0.21 -36.43
C VAL A 61 -18.97 -0.24 -34.91
N SER A 62 -20.13 -0.50 -34.33
CA SER A 62 -20.28 -0.72 -32.90
C SER A 62 -20.32 -2.21 -32.58
N PRO A 63 -19.63 -2.69 -31.53
CA PRO A 63 -19.87 -4.03 -31.02
C PRO A 63 -21.33 -4.13 -30.56
N GLY A 64 -22.11 -4.96 -31.25
CA GLY A 64 -23.54 -5.13 -30.99
C GLY A 64 -23.82 -5.81 -29.65
N LEU A 65 -25.10 -5.86 -29.28
CA LEU A 65 -25.55 -6.54 -28.05
C LEU A 65 -25.10 -8.00 -28.06
N ARG A 66 -24.19 -8.38 -27.16
CA ARG A 66 -24.00 -9.79 -26.80
C ARG A 66 -25.15 -10.20 -25.88
N GLN A 67 -26.20 -10.75 -26.47
CA GLN A 67 -27.14 -11.56 -25.71
C GLN A 67 -26.40 -12.87 -25.37
N TYR A 68 -25.86 -12.96 -24.15
CA TYR A 68 -25.38 -14.24 -23.67
C TYR A 68 -26.61 -15.12 -23.42
N ASP A 69 -26.61 -16.35 -23.95
CA ASP A 69 -27.64 -17.37 -23.66
C ASP A 69 -27.68 -17.76 -22.16
N ASP A 70 -26.73 -17.25 -21.37
CA ASP A 70 -26.63 -17.43 -19.93
C ASP A 70 -27.32 -16.28 -19.19
N PRO A 71 -28.51 -16.50 -18.59
CA PRO A 71 -29.24 -15.47 -17.84
C PRO A 71 -28.51 -14.95 -16.59
N GLN A 72 -27.36 -15.52 -16.22
CA GLN A 72 -26.51 -15.03 -15.14
C GLN A 72 -25.34 -14.14 -15.62
N LYS A 73 -25.12 -14.00 -16.93
CA LYS A 73 -24.09 -13.10 -17.48
C LYS A 73 -24.72 -11.75 -17.83
N THR A 74 -24.36 -10.71 -17.08
CA THR A 74 -24.74 -9.33 -17.35
C THR A 74 -24.30 -8.89 -18.75
N MET A 75 -25.21 -8.26 -19.49
CA MET A 75 -24.89 -7.61 -20.76
C MET A 75 -23.81 -6.54 -20.53
N ILE A 76 -22.77 -6.53 -21.36
CA ILE A 76 -21.61 -5.63 -21.20
C ILE A 76 -21.77 -4.35 -22.06
N TYR A 77 -22.66 -4.38 -23.05
CA TYR A 77 -22.96 -3.23 -23.92
C TYR A 77 -24.47 -3.03 -23.95
N ASP A 78 -24.97 -1.93 -23.38
CA ASP A 78 -26.40 -1.55 -23.37
C ASP A 78 -26.71 -0.36 -24.30
N LYS A 79 -25.72 0.16 -25.04
CA LYS A 79 -25.90 1.35 -25.87
C LYS A 79 -26.27 0.98 -27.30
N ILE A 80 -27.53 1.18 -27.65
CA ILE A 80 -28.01 1.21 -29.03
C ILE A 80 -28.34 2.66 -29.36
N PHE A 81 -27.75 3.20 -30.43
CA PHE A 81 -28.15 4.49 -30.98
C PHE A 81 -29.29 4.30 -31.97
N HIS A 82 -30.29 5.17 -31.93
CA HIS A 82 -31.43 5.16 -32.83
C HIS A 82 -31.25 6.15 -33.98
N ILE A 83 -32.04 5.99 -35.04
CA ILE A 83 -32.13 6.98 -36.11
C ILE A 83 -32.54 8.32 -35.49
N ASP A 84 -31.92 9.40 -35.97
CA ASP A 84 -32.04 10.78 -35.50
C ASP A 84 -31.36 11.09 -34.16
N ASP A 85 -30.74 10.10 -33.49
CA ASP A 85 -29.90 10.39 -32.33
C ASP A 85 -28.68 11.19 -32.76
N ARG A 86 -28.48 12.32 -32.11
CA ARG A 86 -27.22 13.07 -32.14
C ARG A 86 -26.28 12.47 -31.11
N VAL A 87 -25.07 12.10 -31.52
CA VAL A 87 -24.14 11.33 -30.70
C VAL A 87 -22.75 11.94 -30.76
N LEU A 88 -22.09 12.01 -29.60
CA LEU A 88 -20.65 12.21 -29.50
C LEU A 88 -19.97 10.85 -29.65
N PHE A 89 -19.33 10.63 -30.79
CA PHE A 89 -18.63 9.39 -31.10
C PHE A 89 -17.16 9.48 -30.72
N LEU A 90 -16.72 8.53 -29.90
CA LEU A 90 -15.33 8.25 -29.62
C LEU A 90 -14.95 6.99 -30.39
N LEU A 91 -14.04 7.12 -31.36
CA LEU A 91 -13.78 6.07 -32.32
C LEU A 91 -12.29 5.72 -32.33
N TYR A 92 -12.00 4.43 -32.42
CA TYR A 92 -10.66 3.94 -32.72
C TYR A 92 -10.65 3.29 -34.11
N GLN A 93 -9.51 3.34 -34.78
CA GLN A 93 -9.35 2.77 -36.11
C GLN A 93 -8.79 1.35 -35.99
N LYS A 94 -9.50 0.39 -36.59
CA LYS A 94 -9.05 -1.00 -36.64
C LYS A 94 -9.46 -1.63 -37.97
N ASP A 95 -8.49 -2.24 -38.66
CA ASP A 95 -8.69 -2.89 -39.95
C ASP A 95 -9.30 -1.95 -41.01
N GLY A 96 -8.94 -0.67 -40.95
CA GLY A 96 -9.47 0.38 -41.84
C GLY A 96 -10.87 0.88 -41.49
N MET A 97 -11.53 0.31 -40.49
CA MET A 97 -12.87 0.71 -40.04
C MET A 97 -12.80 1.59 -38.79
N LEU A 98 -13.78 2.50 -38.67
CA LEU A 98 -14.00 3.28 -37.45
C LEU A 98 -14.87 2.46 -36.51
N ARG A 99 -14.33 2.13 -35.33
CA ARG A 99 -15.03 1.34 -34.33
C ARG A 99 -15.42 2.19 -33.14
N GLU A 100 -16.67 2.02 -32.70
CA GLU A 100 -17.23 2.71 -31.55
C GLU A 100 -16.53 2.28 -30.25
N SER A 101 -16.26 3.26 -29.40
CA SER A 101 -15.84 3.07 -28.02
C SER A 101 -17.03 3.20 -27.08
N LEU A 102 -17.06 2.41 -26.00
CA LEU A 102 -18.02 2.45 -24.88
C LEU A 102 -18.33 3.84 -24.32
N TYR A 103 -17.41 4.78 -24.51
CA TYR A 103 -17.54 6.15 -24.04
C TYR A 103 -18.37 7.05 -24.95
N SER A 104 -18.76 6.59 -26.14
CA SER A 104 -19.67 7.31 -27.03
C SER A 104 -21.05 7.44 -26.38
N GLN A 105 -21.72 8.56 -26.61
CA GLN A 105 -22.98 8.86 -25.92
C GLN A 105 -23.88 9.77 -26.74
N THR A 106 -25.19 9.61 -26.57
CA THR A 106 -26.18 10.53 -27.12
C THR A 106 -26.01 11.92 -26.50
N THR A 107 -26.41 12.94 -27.24
CA THR A 107 -26.34 14.34 -26.83
C THR A 107 -27.51 15.12 -27.43
N LYS A 108 -27.84 16.27 -26.84
CA LYS A 108 -28.89 17.17 -27.36
C LYS A 108 -28.30 18.15 -28.36
N SER A 109 -29.13 18.67 -29.25
CA SER A 109 -28.70 19.59 -30.33
C SER A 109 -28.20 20.94 -29.81
N ASN A 110 -28.62 21.35 -28.61
CA ASN A 110 -28.13 22.56 -27.94
C ASN A 110 -26.76 22.40 -27.27
N CYS A 111 -26.24 21.17 -27.13
CA CYS A 111 -24.91 20.94 -26.57
C CYS A 111 -23.83 21.19 -27.60
N SER A 112 -22.94 22.17 -27.37
CA SER A 112 -21.86 22.45 -28.31
C SER A 112 -20.84 21.29 -28.35
N PRO A 113 -20.37 20.86 -29.54
CA PRO A 113 -19.38 19.79 -29.65
C PRO A 113 -18.12 20.02 -28.80
N LYS A 114 -17.64 21.27 -28.74
CA LYS A 114 -16.49 21.64 -27.92
C LYS A 114 -16.74 21.45 -26.42
N GLN A 115 -17.90 21.89 -25.91
CA GLN A 115 -18.27 21.69 -24.50
C GLN A 115 -18.33 20.20 -24.17
N LEU A 116 -18.94 19.39 -25.05
CA LEU A 116 -18.99 17.94 -24.88
C LEU A 116 -17.58 17.33 -24.76
N LEU A 117 -16.63 17.79 -25.56
CA LEU A 117 -15.24 17.32 -25.52
C LEU A 117 -14.48 17.76 -24.27
N ASP A 118 -14.67 19.01 -23.84
CA ASP A 118 -14.00 19.57 -22.67
C ASP A 118 -14.52 18.90 -21.39
N GLU A 119 -15.82 18.66 -21.30
CA GLU A 119 -16.50 17.96 -20.20
C GLU A 119 -16.22 16.46 -20.16
N MET A 120 -15.64 15.87 -21.21
CA MET A 120 -15.27 14.46 -21.18
C MET A 120 -14.24 14.13 -20.08
N TYR A 121 -13.49 15.13 -19.62
CA TYR A 121 -12.38 15.02 -18.67
C TYR A 121 -12.66 15.62 -17.30
N GLY A 122 -13.93 15.86 -16.99
CA GLY A 122 -14.30 16.28 -15.64
C GLY A 122 -13.65 15.37 -14.61
N GLU A 123 -13.14 15.98 -13.54
CA GLU A 123 -12.76 15.23 -12.34
C GLU A 123 -13.95 14.33 -11.97
N SER A 124 -13.67 13.10 -11.55
CA SER A 124 -14.72 12.11 -11.28
C SER A 124 -14.43 11.41 -9.97
N GLY A 125 -15.51 11.07 -9.26
CA GLY A 125 -15.43 10.36 -8.00
C GLY A 125 -15.10 11.27 -6.81
N LEU A 126 -14.57 10.66 -5.75
CA LEU A 126 -14.31 11.32 -4.48
C LEU A 126 -12.87 11.83 -4.39
N HIS A 127 -12.76 13.12 -4.10
CA HIS A 127 -11.53 13.80 -3.76
C HIS A 127 -11.58 14.17 -2.29
N ILE A 128 -10.50 13.84 -1.58
CA ILE A 128 -10.33 14.13 -0.16
C ILE A 128 -9.10 15.01 -0.06
N SER A 129 -9.23 16.16 0.57
CA SER A 129 -8.10 17.07 0.76
C SER A 129 -8.14 17.76 2.12
N GLN A 130 -6.97 18.18 2.59
CA GLN A 130 -6.81 19.04 3.75
C GLN A 130 -5.66 20.00 3.42
N ASN A 131 -5.90 21.31 3.48
CA ASN A 131 -4.92 22.34 3.09
C ASN A 131 -4.29 22.11 1.69
N ASN A 132 -5.11 21.75 0.69
CA ASN A 132 -4.67 21.41 -0.67
C ASN A 132 -3.74 20.18 -0.76
N GLN A 133 -3.69 19.33 0.26
CA GLN A 133 -2.97 18.05 0.24
C GLN A 133 -3.96 16.88 0.30
N SER A 134 -3.66 15.78 -0.39
CA SER A 134 -4.55 14.60 -0.47
C SER A 134 -3.98 13.33 0.15
N ARG A 135 -2.78 13.41 0.75
CA ARG A 135 -2.05 12.24 1.26
C ARG A 135 -2.05 12.13 2.78
N TYR A 136 -1.83 13.25 3.44
CA TYR A 136 -1.72 13.31 4.89
C TYR A 136 -2.84 14.16 5.44
N PHE A 137 -3.55 13.61 6.41
CA PHE A 137 -4.67 14.26 7.07
C PHE A 137 -4.38 14.26 8.56
N TYR A 138 -4.73 15.34 9.23
CA TYR A 138 -4.45 15.54 10.63
C TYR A 138 -5.70 15.96 11.39
N THR A 139 -5.76 15.61 12.68
CA THR A 139 -6.83 16.04 13.58
C THR A 139 -6.87 17.56 13.73
N ASN A 140 -8.00 18.11 14.17
CA ASN A 140 -8.19 19.53 14.46
C ASN A 140 -7.99 20.47 13.25
N GLN A 141 -7.96 19.93 12.04
CA GLN A 141 -7.94 20.70 10.80
C GLN A 141 -9.07 20.24 9.88
N PRO A 142 -9.74 21.16 9.15
CA PRO A 142 -10.80 20.79 8.23
C PRO A 142 -10.31 19.79 7.17
N VAL A 143 -11.10 18.74 6.93
CA VAL A 143 -10.95 17.81 5.81
C VAL A 143 -12.09 18.09 4.84
N ASP A 144 -11.73 18.46 3.62
CA ASP A 144 -12.65 18.76 2.54
C ASP A 144 -12.87 17.50 1.70
N LEU A 145 -14.12 17.06 1.67
CA LEU A 145 -14.63 16.01 0.80
C LEU A 145 -15.30 16.67 -0.39
N THR A 146 -14.87 16.33 -1.60
CA THR A 146 -15.49 16.78 -2.84
C THR A 146 -15.82 15.55 -3.67
N TYR A 147 -17.08 15.43 -4.08
CA TYR A 147 -17.54 14.36 -4.94
C TYR A 147 -18.01 14.95 -6.27
N TYR A 148 -17.49 14.41 -7.36
CA TYR A 148 -17.94 14.74 -8.70
C TYR A 148 -18.89 13.66 -9.21
N GLY A 149 -20.17 14.01 -9.26
CA GLY A 149 -21.21 13.20 -9.88
C GLY A 149 -21.15 13.29 -11.40
N TYR A 150 -21.69 12.27 -12.07
CA TYR A 150 -21.66 12.16 -13.53
C TYR A 150 -23.06 12.16 -14.13
N ASN A 151 -23.29 13.05 -15.09
CA ASN A 151 -24.50 13.15 -15.90
C ASN A 151 -24.26 12.46 -17.25
N ARG A 152 -24.55 11.15 -17.30
CA ARG A 152 -24.38 10.37 -18.54
C ARG A 152 -25.30 10.84 -19.65
N ASP A 153 -26.51 11.23 -19.30
CA ASP A 153 -27.56 11.57 -20.28
C ASP A 153 -27.52 13.05 -20.69
N LEU A 154 -26.65 13.84 -20.07
CA LEU A 154 -26.47 15.27 -20.29
C LEU A 154 -27.78 16.07 -20.14
N ILE A 155 -28.69 15.59 -19.29
CA ILE A 155 -29.97 16.23 -19.00
C ILE A 155 -29.87 17.09 -17.74
N ALA A 156 -30.65 18.16 -17.67
CA ALA A 156 -30.77 18.90 -16.42
C ALA A 156 -31.51 18.04 -15.39
N GLU A 157 -30.85 17.72 -14.28
CA GLU A 157 -31.42 16.90 -13.21
C GLU A 157 -30.82 17.28 -11.84
N LYS A 158 -31.58 17.00 -10.78
CA LYS A 158 -31.10 17.12 -9.41
C LYS A 158 -31.09 15.75 -8.77
N LYS A 159 -29.96 15.37 -8.19
CA LYS A 159 -29.80 14.11 -7.47
C LYS A 159 -29.43 14.39 -6.02
N ASP A 160 -30.19 13.83 -5.10
CA ASP A 160 -29.83 13.85 -3.70
C ASP A 160 -28.55 13.03 -3.48
N PHE A 161 -27.67 13.58 -2.65
CA PHE A 161 -26.35 13.01 -2.35
C PHE A 161 -26.09 13.10 -0.84
N GLU A 162 -25.66 12.01 -0.23
CA GLU A 162 -25.29 11.99 1.19
C GLU A 162 -23.84 11.55 1.37
N PHE A 163 -23.05 12.40 2.04
CA PHE A 163 -21.76 12.01 2.59
C PHE A 163 -21.99 11.29 3.92
N LYS A 164 -21.39 10.12 4.11
CA LYS A 164 -21.31 9.43 5.41
C LYS A 164 -19.88 9.09 5.74
N VAL A 165 -19.43 9.48 6.92
CA VAL A 165 -18.07 9.24 7.42
C VAL A 165 -18.16 8.51 8.76
N ASN A 166 -17.61 7.31 8.84
CA ASN A 166 -17.50 6.57 10.08
C ASN A 166 -16.24 7.01 10.83
N VAL A 167 -16.43 7.43 12.08
CA VAL A 167 -15.35 7.86 12.97
C VAL A 167 -14.75 6.64 13.67
N PRO A 168 -13.42 6.44 13.61
CA PRO A 168 -12.75 5.29 14.22
C PRO A 168 -13.03 5.20 15.73
N LYS A 169 -13.08 3.98 16.26
CA LYS A 169 -13.24 3.61 17.69
C LYS A 169 -14.55 4.03 18.37
N THR A 170 -15.24 5.05 17.87
CA THR A 170 -16.50 5.55 18.46
C THR A 170 -17.73 4.90 17.85
N GLY A 171 -17.63 4.37 16.62
CA GLY A 171 -18.78 3.91 15.84
C GLY A 171 -19.73 5.06 15.43
N ARG A 172 -19.36 6.31 15.71
CA ARG A 172 -20.15 7.48 15.35
C ARG A 172 -20.09 7.68 13.83
N ILE A 173 -21.25 7.92 13.23
CA ILE A 173 -21.36 8.29 11.83
C ILE A 173 -21.62 9.79 11.76
N LEU A 174 -20.78 10.50 11.02
CA LEU A 174 -21.03 11.88 10.60
C LEU A 174 -21.70 11.81 9.23
N SER A 175 -22.76 12.58 9.00
CA SER A 175 -23.38 12.66 7.69
C SER A 175 -23.80 14.07 7.30
N GLU A 176 -23.74 14.34 6.01
CA GLU A 176 -24.18 15.60 5.40
C GLU A 176 -24.94 15.28 4.11
N LYS A 177 -26.15 15.84 3.97
CA LYS A 177 -26.99 15.69 2.77
C LYS A 177 -26.88 16.95 1.93
N THR A 178 -26.70 16.77 0.63
CA THR A 178 -26.63 17.83 -0.36
C THR A 178 -27.28 17.38 -1.67
N GLN A 179 -27.22 18.22 -2.70
CA GLN A 179 -27.77 17.92 -4.03
C GLN A 179 -26.72 18.16 -5.10
N LEU A 180 -26.55 17.17 -5.97
CA LEU A 180 -25.84 17.32 -7.23
C LEU A 180 -26.82 17.96 -8.22
N ASN A 181 -26.51 19.19 -8.64
CA ASN A 181 -27.32 19.95 -9.58
C ASN A 181 -26.67 19.90 -10.96
N PHE A 182 -27.13 18.98 -11.80
CA PHE A 182 -26.65 18.84 -13.17
C PHE A 182 -27.39 19.81 -14.07
N GLN A 183 -26.67 20.62 -14.85
CA GLN A 183 -27.24 21.39 -15.93
C GLN A 183 -27.31 20.54 -17.21
N GLU A 184 -28.17 20.95 -18.13
CA GLU A 184 -28.18 20.37 -19.47
C GLU A 184 -26.82 20.61 -20.14
N CYS A 185 -26.31 19.59 -20.84
CA CYS A 185 -24.97 19.60 -21.48
C CYS A 185 -23.75 19.67 -20.54
N GLU A 186 -23.94 19.73 -19.23
CA GLU A 186 -22.85 19.59 -18.25
C GLU A 186 -22.72 18.13 -17.81
N ARG A 187 -21.50 17.58 -17.87
CA ARG A 187 -21.26 16.17 -17.59
C ARG A 187 -20.98 15.92 -16.12
N THR A 188 -20.56 16.94 -15.39
CA THR A 188 -20.24 16.84 -13.97
C THR A 188 -21.05 17.82 -13.14
N ALA A 189 -21.39 17.39 -11.93
CA ALA A 189 -21.84 18.28 -10.87
C ALA A 189 -21.00 17.97 -9.63
N LEU A 190 -20.72 18.99 -8.82
CA LEU A 190 -19.93 18.83 -7.62
C LEU A 190 -20.80 18.92 -6.38
N ALA A 191 -20.50 18.06 -5.42
CA ALA A 191 -20.96 18.12 -4.05
C ALA A 191 -19.72 18.27 -3.17
N SER A 192 -19.75 19.16 -2.18
CA SER A 192 -18.64 19.32 -1.24
C SER A 192 -19.13 19.41 0.18
N TRP A 193 -18.35 18.84 1.10
CA TRP A 193 -18.57 18.92 2.54
C TRP A 193 -17.24 18.98 3.27
N SER A 194 -17.16 19.81 4.30
CA SER A 194 -15.97 19.95 5.14
C SER A 194 -16.30 19.56 6.57
N PHE A 195 -15.45 18.73 7.18
CA PHE A 195 -15.58 18.36 8.60
C PHE A 195 -14.22 18.38 9.30
N THR A 196 -14.21 18.61 10.61
CA THR A 196 -12.96 18.64 11.40
C THR A 196 -12.86 17.38 12.28
N PRO A 197 -11.98 16.42 11.95
CA PRO A 197 -11.75 15.24 12.77
C PRO A 197 -11.09 15.61 14.10
N VAL A 198 -11.59 15.04 15.20
CA VAL A 198 -11.04 15.26 16.56
C VAL A 198 -10.31 14.05 17.12
N VAL A 199 -10.32 12.93 16.41
CA VAL A 199 -9.68 11.68 16.81
C VAL A 199 -8.86 11.14 15.65
N ALA A 200 -7.62 10.72 15.90
CA ALA A 200 -6.81 10.03 14.92
C ALA A 200 -7.31 8.60 14.67
N GLY A 201 -7.04 8.09 13.46
CA GLY A 201 -7.37 6.73 13.05
C GLY A 201 -7.83 6.65 11.59
N ARG A 202 -8.27 5.46 11.19
CA ARG A 202 -8.78 5.22 9.84
C ARG A 202 -10.26 5.56 9.78
N TYR A 203 -10.60 6.56 8.97
CA TYR A 203 -11.97 6.94 8.67
C TYR A 203 -12.43 6.17 7.43
N THR A 204 -13.68 5.70 7.44
CA THR A 204 -14.30 5.11 6.25
C THR A 204 -15.40 6.02 5.73
N PHE A 205 -15.45 6.16 4.42
CA PHE A 205 -16.37 7.01 3.70
C PHE A 205 -17.33 6.17 2.88
N HIS A 206 -18.60 6.57 2.94
CA HIS A 206 -19.68 6.05 2.11
C HIS A 206 -20.41 7.24 1.47
N SER A 207 -20.56 7.22 0.15
CA SER A 207 -21.49 8.11 -0.55
C SER A 207 -22.73 7.36 -0.99
N ILE A 208 -23.89 7.98 -0.88
CA ILE A 208 -25.15 7.46 -1.41
C ILE A 208 -25.68 8.47 -2.43
N ILE A 209 -25.99 8.00 -3.63
CA ILE A 209 -26.54 8.82 -4.73
C ILE A 209 -27.94 8.33 -5.05
N GLY A 210 -28.93 9.23 -5.00
CA GLY A 210 -30.33 8.94 -5.30
C GLY A 210 -31.14 8.40 -4.13
N ASP A 211 -32.38 8.02 -4.42
CA ASP A 211 -33.32 7.51 -3.42
C ASP A 211 -32.86 6.13 -2.92
N ASN A 212 -32.92 5.91 -1.60
CA ASN A 212 -32.25 4.86 -0.81
C ASN A 212 -32.44 3.37 -1.22
N GLU A 213 -33.08 3.05 -2.36
CA GLU A 213 -33.42 1.68 -2.77
C GLU A 213 -32.47 1.08 -3.83
N GLY A 214 -31.50 1.83 -4.37
CA GLY A 214 -30.56 1.29 -5.37
C GLY A 214 -29.32 2.15 -5.67
N GLY A 215 -28.99 3.10 -4.80
CA GLY A 215 -27.87 4.02 -5.02
C GLY A 215 -26.51 3.30 -5.09
N SER A 216 -25.63 3.78 -5.97
CA SER A 216 -24.25 3.31 -6.03
C SER A 216 -23.49 3.75 -4.78
N GLU A 217 -23.01 2.80 -3.98
CA GLU A 217 -22.15 3.08 -2.83
C GLU A 217 -20.67 3.13 -3.27
N ALA A 218 -20.03 4.29 -3.10
CA ALA A 218 -18.58 4.39 -3.22
C ALA A 218 -17.96 4.22 -1.84
N PHE A 219 -17.00 3.30 -1.72
CA PHE A 219 -16.27 3.03 -0.49
C PHE A 219 -14.84 3.55 -0.62
N SER A 220 -14.43 4.41 0.32
CA SER A 220 -13.04 4.84 0.44
C SER A 220 -12.64 4.94 1.91
N GLY A 221 -11.35 4.85 2.20
CA GLY A 221 -10.85 5.04 3.55
C GLY A 221 -9.56 5.84 3.55
N PHE A 222 -9.39 6.70 4.54
CA PHE A 222 -8.21 7.53 4.70
C PHE A 222 -7.75 7.55 6.16
N LEU A 223 -6.44 7.75 6.36
CA LEU A 223 -5.82 7.79 7.68
C LEU A 223 -5.71 9.24 8.12
N ILE A 224 -6.21 9.53 9.32
CA ILE A 224 -6.03 10.81 9.99
C ILE A 224 -5.05 10.59 11.15
N GLU A 225 -3.96 11.33 11.14
CA GLU A 225 -2.96 11.33 12.21
C GLU A 225 -3.24 12.45 13.21
N ASP A 226 -2.66 12.39 14.40
CA ASP A 226 -2.80 13.49 15.33
C ASP A 226 -2.04 14.72 14.82
N TYR A 227 -2.75 15.83 14.61
CA TYR A 227 -2.09 17.11 14.42
C TYR A 227 -1.46 17.51 15.75
N VAL A 228 -0.14 17.39 15.79
CA VAL A 228 0.65 17.87 16.91
C VAL A 228 1.67 18.82 16.32
N ASP A 229 1.55 20.08 16.68
CA ASP A 229 2.51 21.11 16.32
C ASP A 229 3.93 20.69 16.73
N SER A 230 4.96 21.24 16.08
CA SER A 230 6.33 20.89 16.47
C SER A 230 6.54 21.15 17.97
N PRO A 231 7.31 20.32 18.69
CA PRO A 231 7.49 20.48 20.13
C PRO A 231 8.02 21.88 20.49
N LEU A 232 8.85 22.44 19.62
CA LEU A 232 9.36 23.80 19.74
C LEU A 232 8.27 24.86 19.53
N SER A 233 7.36 24.66 18.57
CA SER A 233 6.21 25.55 18.33
C SER A 233 5.22 25.54 19.49
N GLN A 234 4.99 24.37 20.10
CA GLN A 234 4.19 24.23 21.32
C GLN A 234 4.88 24.91 22.50
N TYR A 235 6.17 24.63 22.73
CA TYR A 235 6.99 25.26 23.79
C TYR A 235 6.99 26.79 23.75
N LYS A 236 6.91 27.38 22.55
CA LYS A 236 6.88 28.84 22.34
C LYS A 236 5.51 29.46 22.63
N ARG A 237 4.42 28.71 22.55
CA ARG A 237 3.04 29.23 22.69
C ARG A 237 2.37 28.81 24.00
N GLU A 238 2.69 27.63 24.52
CA GLU A 238 2.01 26.99 25.65
C GLU A 238 2.87 27.02 26.93
N SER A 239 2.29 26.59 28.05
CA SER A 239 3.03 26.40 29.29
C SER A 239 4.14 25.36 29.07
N ARG A 240 5.29 25.52 29.74
CA ARG A 240 6.45 24.63 29.54
C ARG A 240 6.12 23.15 29.72
N ASN A 241 5.03 22.78 30.38
CA ASN A 241 4.71 21.41 30.80
C ASN A 241 3.67 20.69 29.93
N ASP A 242 2.97 21.39 29.02
CA ASP A 242 1.80 20.83 28.32
C ASP A 242 2.08 20.37 26.87
N ILE A 243 3.35 20.23 26.51
CA ILE A 243 3.75 19.82 25.15
C ILE A 243 3.33 18.38 24.89
N LYS A 244 2.52 18.20 23.85
CA LYS A 244 2.07 16.90 23.38
C LYS A 244 2.99 16.40 22.27
N CYS A 245 3.14 15.08 22.18
CA CYS A 245 3.80 14.42 21.08
C CYS A 245 2.77 13.70 20.20
N GLN A 246 3.09 13.53 18.91
CA GLN A 246 2.30 12.67 18.04
C GLN A 246 2.22 11.25 18.62
N THR A 247 1.13 10.54 18.31
CA THR A 247 0.97 9.15 18.71
C THR A 247 2.20 8.32 18.31
N GLY A 248 2.77 7.56 19.25
CA GLY A 248 3.99 6.76 19.05
C GLY A 248 5.31 7.53 19.27
N LEU A 249 5.26 8.83 19.54
CA LEU A 249 6.42 9.62 19.96
C LEU A 249 6.30 9.99 21.44
N GLU A 250 7.45 10.06 22.10
CA GLU A 250 7.58 10.43 23.49
C GLU A 250 8.32 11.76 23.65
N LEU A 251 7.89 12.55 24.62
CA LEU A 251 8.51 13.83 24.93
C LEU A 251 9.86 13.58 25.60
N LEU A 252 10.91 14.18 25.04
CA LEU A 252 12.24 14.26 25.60
C LEU A 252 12.67 15.71 25.66
N ARG A 253 13.40 16.11 26.70
CA ARG A 253 13.97 17.46 26.76
C ARG A 253 15.46 17.40 26.73
N ARG A 254 16.07 18.26 25.91
CA ARG A 254 17.51 18.38 25.84
C ARG A 254 18.06 18.90 27.17
N VAL A 255 19.11 18.26 27.69
CA VAL A 255 19.71 18.59 29.00
C VAL A 255 20.29 20.01 29.02
N SER A 256 20.88 20.45 27.90
CA SER A 256 21.62 21.71 27.83
C SER A 256 20.76 22.97 27.98
N ASP A 257 19.53 22.96 27.46
CA ASP A 257 18.66 24.15 27.40
C ASP A 257 17.17 23.87 27.64
N GLY A 258 16.80 22.62 27.89
CA GLY A 258 15.43 22.23 28.20
C GLY A 258 14.47 22.29 27.00
N PHE A 259 14.97 22.49 25.78
CA PHE A 259 14.10 22.45 24.59
C PHE A 259 13.53 21.04 24.40
N PRO A 260 12.22 20.94 24.11
CA PRO A 260 11.58 19.66 23.90
C PRO A 260 11.85 19.12 22.49
N ALA A 261 11.85 17.80 22.40
CA ALA A 261 11.80 17.01 21.19
C ALA A 261 10.82 15.86 21.40
N CYS A 262 10.08 15.48 20.36
CA CYS A 262 9.28 14.27 20.37
C CYS A 262 10.04 13.23 19.55
N VAL A 263 10.40 12.12 20.19
CA VAL A 263 11.25 11.07 19.62
C VAL A 263 10.62 9.71 19.85
N LYS A 264 10.92 8.72 19.01
CA LYS A 264 10.48 7.33 19.25
C LYS A 264 11.08 6.81 20.57
N SER A 265 10.39 5.88 21.24
CA SER A 265 10.83 5.31 22.53
C SER A 265 12.27 4.77 22.47
N GLU A 266 12.65 4.09 21.40
CA GLU A 266 14.02 3.57 21.19
C GLU A 266 15.05 4.70 21.08
N THR A 267 14.77 5.73 20.28
CA THR A 267 15.63 6.90 20.13
C THR A 267 15.74 7.69 21.43
N LYS A 268 14.65 7.78 22.19
CA LYS A 268 14.63 8.41 23.51
C LYS A 268 15.64 7.76 24.44
N ILE A 269 15.62 6.42 24.53
CA ILE A 269 16.56 5.64 25.34
C ILE A 269 18.00 5.94 24.93
N GLU A 270 18.31 5.94 23.63
CA GLU A 270 19.66 6.24 23.13
C GLU A 270 20.10 7.68 23.41
N LEU A 271 19.22 8.66 23.25
CA LEU A 271 19.51 10.06 23.54
C LEU A 271 19.70 10.32 25.04
N VAL A 272 18.96 9.61 25.89
CA VAL A 272 19.15 9.64 27.35
C VAL A 272 20.48 8.99 27.74
N LYS A 273 20.80 7.81 27.20
CA LYS A 273 22.09 7.13 27.43
C LYS A 273 23.29 8.01 27.06
N ARG A 274 23.17 8.80 25.98
CA ARG A 274 24.20 9.73 25.51
C ARG A 274 24.25 11.05 26.29
N GLY A 275 23.39 11.24 27.29
CA GLY A 275 23.31 12.48 28.07
C GLY A 275 22.76 13.68 27.28
N TRP A 276 22.18 13.46 26.10
CA TRP A 276 21.59 14.53 25.31
C TRP A 276 20.24 14.97 25.89
N GLY A 277 19.43 14.02 26.37
CA GLY A 277 18.10 14.30 26.91
C GLY A 277 17.86 13.73 28.31
N SER A 278 16.89 14.29 29.03
CA SER A 278 16.41 13.77 30.31
C SER A 278 14.90 13.54 30.26
N GLU A 279 14.45 12.38 30.77
CA GLU A 279 13.02 12.09 30.97
C GLU A 279 12.47 12.83 32.20
N THR A 280 13.33 13.13 33.16
CA THR A 280 12.97 13.75 34.43
C THR A 280 13.46 15.19 34.48
N TRP A 281 12.52 16.11 34.75
CA TRP A 281 12.86 17.42 35.31
C TRP A 281 13.29 17.22 36.77
N PRO A 282 14.22 18.04 37.30
CA PRO A 282 15.34 17.48 38.04
C PRO A 282 14.99 17.09 39.48
N PHE A 283 15.72 16.04 39.91
CA PHE A 283 15.90 15.51 41.26
C PHE A 283 14.78 14.67 41.87
N SER A 284 14.80 13.38 41.53
CA SER A 284 14.96 12.35 42.56
C SER A 284 15.52 11.07 41.95
N SER A 285 16.65 10.63 42.49
CA SER A 285 17.23 9.29 42.37
C SER A 285 16.18 8.17 42.32
N VAL A 286 16.39 7.16 41.45
CA VAL A 286 16.42 5.71 41.75
C VAL A 286 16.11 4.85 40.50
N GLN A 287 17.08 3.98 40.17
CA GLN A 287 17.02 2.61 39.61
C GLN A 287 16.15 2.30 38.38
N GLY A 288 16.80 2.12 37.24
CA GLY A 288 16.32 1.35 36.08
C GLY A 288 17.53 0.86 35.28
N GLY A 289 17.58 -0.44 34.98
CA GLY A 289 18.77 -1.18 34.52
C GLY A 289 19.46 -0.60 33.29
N PHE A 290 20.75 -0.29 33.44
CA PHE A 290 21.65 0.03 32.34
C PHE A 290 22.16 -1.27 31.67
N PRO A 291 22.51 -1.23 30.37
CA PRO A 291 23.18 -2.34 29.69
C PRO A 291 24.46 -2.76 30.43
N LEU A 292 24.73 -4.07 30.57
CA LEU A 292 25.89 -4.60 31.32
C LEU A 292 27.23 -3.91 31.00
N PRO A 293 27.58 -3.61 29.72
CA PRO A 293 28.82 -2.88 29.41
C PRO A 293 28.84 -1.46 29.99
N ALA A 294 27.72 -0.74 29.91
CA ALA A 294 27.60 0.62 30.45
C ALA A 294 27.63 0.61 31.99
N THR A 295 26.98 -0.38 32.60
CA THR A 295 26.98 -0.58 34.05
C THR A 295 28.38 -0.93 34.57
N CYS A 296 29.14 -1.75 33.84
CA CYS A 296 30.54 -2.09 34.15
C CYS A 296 31.42 -0.82 34.20
N VAL A 297 31.39 -0.02 33.14
CA VAL A 297 32.20 1.22 33.03
C VAL A 297 31.76 2.26 34.06
N GLN A 298 30.45 2.41 34.30
CA GLN A 298 29.93 3.33 35.31
C GLN A 298 30.40 2.99 36.73
N ASN A 299 30.62 1.70 37.00
CA ASN A 299 31.12 1.21 38.28
C ASN A 299 32.66 1.24 38.38
N GLY A 300 33.35 1.78 37.37
CA GLY A 300 34.81 1.89 37.33
C GLY A 300 35.53 0.65 36.79
N GLY A 301 34.79 -0.32 36.26
CA GLY A 301 35.34 -1.55 35.67
C GLY A 301 35.71 -1.42 34.19
N ASN A 302 36.33 -2.47 33.66
CA ASN A 302 36.69 -2.62 32.25
C ASN A 302 35.91 -3.79 31.62
N TRP A 303 35.09 -3.53 30.61
CA TRP A 303 34.26 -4.55 29.95
C TRP A 303 35.04 -5.28 28.85
N LEU A 304 34.99 -6.62 28.87
CA LEU A 304 35.59 -7.50 27.88
C LEU A 304 34.49 -8.21 27.08
N GLU A 305 34.16 -7.65 25.91
CA GLU A 305 33.06 -8.11 25.06
C GLU A 305 33.22 -9.54 24.54
N GLU A 306 34.44 -9.98 24.26
CA GLU A 306 34.71 -11.34 23.74
C GLU A 306 34.41 -12.45 24.76
N TYR A 307 34.39 -12.11 26.05
CA TYR A 307 34.23 -13.08 27.14
C TYR A 307 32.96 -12.85 27.96
N ASP A 308 32.18 -11.81 27.64
CA ASP A 308 31.10 -11.30 28.50
C ASP A 308 31.56 -11.19 29.97
N GLU A 309 32.68 -10.49 30.18
CA GLU A 309 33.30 -10.29 31.50
C GLU A 309 33.49 -8.80 31.84
N CYS A 310 33.39 -8.44 33.11
CA CYS A 310 33.75 -7.11 33.63
C CYS A 310 34.90 -7.22 34.64
N GLU A 311 36.03 -6.55 34.38
CA GLU A 311 37.19 -6.53 35.27
C GLU A 311 37.18 -5.31 36.21
N TYR A 312 37.89 -5.40 37.34
CA TYR A 312 38.12 -4.29 38.27
C TYR A 312 36.84 -3.75 38.95
N VAL A 313 35.82 -4.59 39.09
CA VAL A 313 34.61 -4.31 39.88
C VAL A 313 34.62 -5.10 41.18
N SER A 314 33.98 -4.56 42.23
CA SER A 314 33.83 -5.26 43.50
C SER A 314 32.82 -6.41 43.39
N GLU A 315 32.89 -7.37 44.32
CA GLU A 315 31.91 -8.45 44.45
C GLU A 315 30.46 -7.91 44.59
N GLU A 316 30.29 -6.81 45.30
CA GLU A 316 29.00 -6.13 45.47
C GLU A 316 28.48 -5.56 44.13
N GLN A 317 29.35 -4.89 43.36
CA GLN A 317 29.01 -4.37 42.04
C GLN A 317 28.69 -5.49 41.06
N CYS A 318 29.44 -6.60 41.09
CA CYS A 318 29.17 -7.77 40.26
C CYS A 318 27.83 -8.42 40.59
N SER A 319 27.52 -8.56 41.88
CA SER A 319 26.23 -9.07 42.35
C SER A 319 25.06 -8.17 41.92
N LEU A 320 25.24 -6.85 41.97
CA LEU A 320 24.25 -5.88 41.49
C LEU A 320 24.02 -5.96 39.97
N MET A 321 25.02 -6.38 39.21
CA MET A 321 24.93 -6.62 37.77
C MET A 321 24.33 -7.99 37.42
N GLY A 322 24.14 -8.88 38.39
CA GLY A 322 23.63 -10.24 38.16
C GLY A 322 24.66 -11.22 37.60
N GLY A 323 25.95 -10.92 37.75
CA GLY A 323 27.04 -11.79 37.34
C GLY A 323 27.63 -12.60 38.51
N GLN A 324 28.60 -13.46 38.21
CA GLN A 324 29.35 -14.22 39.22
C GLN A 324 30.74 -13.62 39.41
N TYR A 325 31.08 -13.29 40.66
CA TYR A 325 32.37 -12.68 41.01
C TYR A 325 33.44 -13.76 41.21
N GLU A 326 34.60 -13.58 40.58
CA GLU A 326 35.76 -14.46 40.72
C GLU A 326 37.06 -13.64 40.69
N GLU A 327 38.06 -14.03 41.48
CA GLU A 327 39.43 -13.54 41.32
C GLU A 327 40.20 -14.48 40.37
N LYS A 328 40.49 -14.00 39.16
CA LYS A 328 41.17 -14.79 38.12
C LYS A 328 42.54 -14.20 37.78
N SER A 329 43.45 -15.02 37.27
CA SER A 329 44.76 -14.55 36.83
C SER A 329 44.65 -13.51 35.70
N SER A 330 45.56 -12.53 35.67
CA SER A 330 45.70 -11.57 34.57
C SER A 330 45.98 -12.21 33.21
N CYS A 331 46.44 -13.46 33.20
CA CYS A 331 46.71 -14.25 31.99
C CYS A 331 45.62 -15.26 31.62
N ARG A 332 44.44 -15.23 32.25
CA ARG A 332 43.38 -16.24 32.05
C ARG A 332 42.93 -16.40 30.59
N HIS A 333 43.06 -15.35 29.79
CA HIS A 333 42.69 -15.33 28.37
C HIS A 333 43.90 -15.48 27.43
N SER A 334 45.11 -15.67 27.96
CA SER A 334 46.31 -15.85 27.15
C SER A 334 46.39 -17.28 26.60
N LEU A 335 46.53 -17.40 25.28
CA LEU A 335 46.77 -18.66 24.59
C LEU A 335 48.17 -19.26 24.88
N ASN A 336 49.06 -18.52 25.54
CA ASN A 336 50.42 -18.98 25.85
C ASN A 336 50.85 -18.54 27.28
N PRO A 337 50.65 -19.39 28.31
CA PRO A 337 50.84 -19.03 29.72
C PRO A 337 52.31 -18.93 30.16
N SER A 338 53.28 -18.97 29.24
CA SER A 338 54.72 -18.91 29.55
C SER A 338 55.28 -17.48 29.68
N GLY A 339 54.43 -16.45 29.54
CA GLY A 339 54.77 -15.06 29.86
C GLY A 339 54.78 -14.77 31.36
N TRP A 340 55.45 -13.69 31.76
CA TRP A 340 55.42 -13.20 33.15
C TRP A 340 54.01 -12.73 33.51
N CYS A 341 53.26 -13.55 34.22
CA CYS A 341 51.96 -13.19 34.79
C CYS A 341 52.18 -12.68 36.21
N SER A 342 51.69 -11.48 36.52
CA SER A 342 51.61 -11.00 37.89
C SER A 342 50.78 -11.99 38.70
N GLY A 343 51.30 -12.47 39.84
CA GLY A 343 50.58 -13.39 40.73
C GLY A 343 49.39 -12.75 41.46
N GLU A 344 49.07 -11.50 41.17
CA GLU A 344 47.92 -10.78 41.71
C GLU A 344 46.66 -11.18 40.91
N GLY A 345 45.63 -11.65 41.63
CA GLY A 345 44.32 -11.94 41.05
C GLY A 345 43.61 -10.65 40.63
N ILE A 346 43.05 -10.65 39.42
CA ILE A 346 42.18 -9.59 38.93
C ILE A 346 40.74 -9.96 39.32
N PRO A 347 39.96 -9.05 39.94
CA PRO A 347 38.55 -9.27 40.18
C PRO A 347 37.77 -9.21 38.86
N VAL A 348 36.96 -10.24 38.60
CA VAL A 348 36.22 -10.43 37.35
C VAL A 348 34.76 -10.81 37.65
N CYS A 349 33.84 -10.28 36.85
CA CYS A 349 32.42 -10.63 36.89
C CYS A 349 32.00 -11.30 35.57
N THR A 350 31.46 -12.53 35.60
CA THR A 350 31.09 -13.34 34.41
C THR A 350 29.57 -13.48 34.22
N PHE A 351 29.12 -13.69 32.97
CA PHE A 351 27.72 -13.91 32.58
C PHE A 351 27.55 -15.17 31.69
N ASP A 352 26.58 -16.04 31.97
CA ASP A 352 26.37 -17.29 31.24
C ASP A 352 25.70 -17.09 29.86
N SER A 353 26.44 -17.31 28.76
CA SER A 353 25.89 -17.33 27.39
C SER A 353 25.42 -18.74 26.98
N LYS A 354 24.11 -18.98 26.76
CA LYS A 354 23.60 -20.23 26.16
C LYS A 354 23.42 -20.12 24.64
N GLN A 355 24.10 -21.01 23.92
CA GLN A 355 23.96 -21.29 22.48
C GLN A 355 22.65 -22.02 22.13
N GLU A 356 22.07 -21.76 20.95
CA GLU A 356 21.05 -22.60 20.31
C GLU A 356 21.47 -22.95 18.86
N SER A 357 21.39 -24.24 18.51
CA SER A 357 21.90 -24.84 17.27
C SER A 357 20.78 -25.43 16.40
N ALA A 358 21.14 -25.69 15.14
CA ALA A 358 20.32 -25.85 13.95
C ALA A 358 19.51 -27.16 13.82
N ASN A 359 18.47 -27.10 12.97
CA ASN A 359 17.91 -28.25 12.26
C ASN A 359 17.49 -27.79 10.84
N LYS A 360 18.06 -28.38 9.77
CA LYS A 360 17.72 -28.09 8.36
C LYS A 360 17.27 -29.38 7.67
N SER A 361 16.10 -29.35 7.03
CA SER A 361 15.56 -30.39 6.16
C SER A 361 15.57 -29.94 4.69
N ASN A 362 15.50 -30.94 3.79
CA ASN A 362 15.62 -30.88 2.33
C ASN A 362 15.12 -29.59 1.65
N LEU A 363 16.07 -28.72 1.35
CA LEU A 363 15.88 -27.51 0.56
C LEU A 363 16.40 -27.76 -0.86
N SER A 364 15.67 -27.26 -1.86
CA SER A 364 16.17 -27.12 -3.23
C SER A 364 17.56 -26.49 -3.19
N THR A 365 18.52 -27.05 -3.92
CA THR A 365 19.91 -26.55 -3.95
C THR A 365 20.04 -25.09 -4.37
N GLU A 366 18.99 -24.48 -4.91
CA GLU A 366 18.99 -23.08 -5.35
C GLU A 366 18.54 -22.07 -4.28
N CYS A 367 17.83 -22.51 -3.25
CA CYS A 367 17.44 -21.67 -2.12
C CYS A 367 18.07 -22.26 -0.87
N GLU A 368 19.01 -21.54 -0.27
CA GLU A 368 19.88 -22.06 0.79
C GLU A 368 19.25 -21.92 2.19
N THR A 369 18.29 -21.01 2.33
CA THR A 369 17.62 -20.67 3.59
C THR A 369 16.15 -21.05 3.53
N GLU A 370 15.69 -21.84 4.50
CA GLU A 370 14.28 -22.21 4.63
C GLU A 370 13.46 -20.97 5.00
N PHE A 371 12.36 -20.74 4.29
CA PHE A 371 11.44 -19.66 4.64
C PHE A 371 10.49 -20.12 5.75
N LYS A 372 10.56 -19.46 6.90
CA LYS A 372 9.72 -19.76 8.07
C LYS A 372 8.72 -18.65 8.32
N PRO A 373 7.45 -18.77 7.86
CA PRO A 373 6.44 -17.73 8.10
C PRO A 373 6.19 -17.56 9.59
N LYS A 374 6.04 -16.31 10.03
CA LYS A 374 5.68 -15.99 11.42
C LYS A 374 4.17 -16.13 11.61
N SER A 375 3.76 -17.04 12.50
CA SER A 375 2.35 -17.30 12.77
C SER A 375 1.65 -16.05 13.34
N PRO A 376 0.39 -15.79 12.95
CA PRO A 376 -0.44 -14.80 13.63
C PRO A 376 -0.49 -15.07 15.14
N ARG A 377 -0.42 -14.00 15.93
CA ARG A 377 -0.53 -14.06 17.38
C ARG A 377 -1.87 -13.47 17.79
N ARG A 378 -2.61 -14.15 18.66
CA ARG A 378 -3.81 -13.60 19.29
C ARG A 378 -3.57 -13.52 20.79
N ASP A 379 -3.65 -12.32 21.34
CA ASP A 379 -3.55 -12.09 22.78
C ASP A 379 -4.94 -11.74 23.31
N THR A 380 -5.38 -12.38 24.40
CA THR A 380 -6.64 -12.04 25.07
C THR A 380 -6.32 -11.42 26.41
N PHE A 381 -6.76 -10.18 26.62
CA PHE A 381 -6.57 -9.45 27.87
C PHE A 381 -7.63 -9.83 28.91
N PRO A 382 -7.35 -9.66 30.22
CA PRO A 382 -8.30 -10.00 31.30
C PRO A 382 -9.67 -9.32 31.21
N ASN A 383 -9.76 -8.18 30.53
CA ASN A 383 -11.01 -7.45 30.29
C ASN A 383 -11.87 -8.06 29.15
N GLY A 384 -11.42 -9.17 28.54
CA GLY A 384 -12.08 -9.83 27.41
C GLY A 384 -11.73 -9.24 26.03
N THR A 385 -10.94 -8.16 25.94
CA THR A 385 -10.45 -7.65 24.66
C THR A 385 -9.45 -8.64 24.05
N SER A 386 -9.60 -8.95 22.76
CA SER A 386 -8.64 -9.80 22.02
C SER A 386 -7.93 -8.95 20.98
N LEU A 387 -6.59 -8.99 20.99
CA LEU A 387 -5.73 -8.36 20.00
C LEU A 387 -5.28 -9.43 19.00
N ALA A 388 -5.52 -9.21 17.70
CA ALA A 388 -4.95 -10.06 16.67
C ALA A 388 -3.78 -9.35 15.99
N VAL A 389 -2.60 -9.95 16.06
CA VAL A 389 -1.38 -9.46 15.39
C VAL A 389 -1.06 -10.38 14.23
N ASN A 390 -1.20 -9.89 13.01
CA ASN A 390 -0.71 -10.59 11.82
C ASN A 390 0.69 -10.09 11.48
N TYR A 391 1.55 -11.00 11.01
CA TYR A 391 2.89 -10.64 10.56
C TYR A 391 2.97 -10.78 9.04
N VAL A 392 3.44 -9.72 8.38
CA VAL A 392 3.68 -9.73 6.94
C VAL A 392 5.19 -9.78 6.69
N PRO A 393 5.69 -10.78 5.93
CA PRO A 393 7.10 -10.84 5.57
C PRO A 393 7.45 -9.73 4.59
N VAL A 394 8.51 -8.99 4.87
CA VAL A 394 9.18 -8.05 3.96
C VAL A 394 10.52 -8.63 3.57
N PHE A 395 10.73 -8.74 2.26
CA PHE A 395 11.96 -9.25 1.69
C PHE A 395 12.97 -8.10 1.56
N LEU A 396 14.20 -8.30 2.00
CA LEU A 396 15.25 -7.28 1.93
C LEU A 396 16.37 -7.71 0.99
N MET A 397 16.79 -6.77 0.14
CA MET A 397 17.91 -6.96 -0.77
C MET A 397 18.84 -5.74 -0.74
N LYS A 398 20.13 -5.98 -0.99
CA LYS A 398 21.10 -4.92 -1.20
C LYS A 398 21.04 -4.43 -2.65
N PRO A 399 21.39 -3.17 -2.95
CA PRO A 399 21.64 -2.75 -4.32
C PRO A 399 22.79 -3.58 -4.92
N ASN A 400 22.80 -3.75 -6.24
CA ASN A 400 23.79 -4.59 -6.93
C ASN A 400 23.83 -6.05 -6.42
N SER A 401 22.67 -6.64 -6.17
CA SER A 401 22.55 -8.02 -5.70
C SER A 401 21.50 -8.82 -6.47
N THR A 402 21.62 -10.14 -6.40
CA THR A 402 20.64 -11.09 -6.94
C THR A 402 20.12 -11.94 -5.79
N GLY A 403 18.82 -12.08 -5.74
CA GLY A 403 18.10 -12.88 -4.76
C GLY A 403 17.21 -13.92 -5.45
N LYS A 404 16.86 -14.98 -4.74
CA LYS A 404 15.94 -16.02 -5.22
C LYS A 404 14.85 -16.30 -4.21
N ILE A 405 13.62 -16.46 -4.70
CA ILE A 405 12.47 -16.96 -3.92
C ILE A 405 12.02 -18.27 -4.54
N CYS A 406 12.09 -19.36 -3.78
CA CYS A 406 11.56 -20.66 -4.18
C CYS A 406 10.13 -20.81 -3.69
N THR A 407 9.22 -21.15 -4.59
CA THR A 407 7.83 -21.45 -4.24
C THR A 407 7.45 -22.86 -4.67
N MET A 408 6.65 -23.52 -3.85
CA MET A 408 5.97 -24.77 -4.18
C MET A 408 4.54 -24.44 -4.58
N ASN A 409 4.11 -24.93 -5.74
CA ASN A 409 2.83 -24.62 -6.35
C ASN A 409 2.05 -25.91 -6.59
N TRP A 410 0.76 -25.93 -6.27
CA TRP A 410 -0.10 -27.11 -6.45
C TRP A 410 -1.56 -26.73 -6.70
N ASN A 411 -2.33 -27.63 -7.30
CA ASN A 411 -3.74 -27.38 -7.64
C ASN A 411 -4.64 -27.47 -6.39
N THR A 412 -5.67 -26.63 -6.31
CA THR A 412 -6.74 -26.71 -5.30
C THR A 412 -7.90 -27.61 -5.71
N GLY A 413 -8.09 -27.88 -7.02
CA GLY A 413 -9.23 -28.61 -7.58
C GLY A 413 -8.86 -29.86 -8.39
N GLN A 414 -9.73 -30.88 -8.34
CA GLN A 414 -9.65 -32.04 -9.24
C GLN A 414 -10.16 -31.66 -10.63
N GLY A 415 -9.27 -31.51 -11.62
CA GLY A 415 -9.65 -31.54 -13.04
C GLY A 415 -9.15 -30.37 -13.90
N ASP A 416 -8.82 -29.23 -13.30
CA ASP A 416 -8.38 -28.06 -14.07
C ASP A 416 -6.86 -28.03 -14.16
N GLY A 417 -6.30 -28.80 -15.10
CA GLY A 417 -4.90 -28.67 -15.46
C GLY A 417 -4.61 -27.22 -15.87
N TYR A 418 -3.75 -26.52 -15.12
CA TYR A 418 -3.37 -25.15 -15.44
C TYR A 418 -2.07 -25.15 -16.25
N SER A 419 -2.07 -24.47 -17.38
CA SER A 419 -0.86 -24.12 -18.13
C SER A 419 -0.86 -22.61 -18.36
N GLY A 420 0.21 -21.93 -17.95
CA GLY A 420 0.25 -20.47 -18.01
C GLY A 420 1.63 -19.86 -17.84
N ILE A 421 1.74 -18.59 -18.22
CA ILE A 421 2.93 -17.76 -18.04
C ILE A 421 3.08 -17.44 -16.56
N VAL A 422 4.30 -17.58 -16.05
CA VAL A 422 4.63 -17.13 -14.69
C VAL A 422 4.90 -15.62 -14.72
N PHE A 423 4.16 -14.83 -13.94
CA PHE A 423 4.22 -13.37 -14.00
C PHE A 423 5.47 -12.78 -13.34
N SER A 424 6.04 -11.75 -13.98
CA SER A 424 7.06 -10.88 -13.42
C SER A 424 6.50 -9.47 -13.19
N GLY A 425 5.96 -9.21 -12.01
CA GLY A 425 5.48 -7.88 -11.62
C GLY A 425 6.43 -7.26 -10.60
N ILE A 426 6.97 -6.08 -10.91
CA ILE A 426 7.64 -5.18 -9.97
C ILE A 426 7.08 -3.77 -10.18
N GLY A 427 6.53 -3.18 -9.12
CA GLY A 427 6.05 -1.80 -9.14
C GLY A 427 6.39 -1.01 -7.89
N LYS A 428 6.62 0.31 -8.05
CA LYS A 428 6.60 1.29 -6.95
C LYS A 428 5.15 1.78 -6.83
N GLY A 429 4.36 1.13 -5.99
CA GLY A 429 2.90 1.32 -5.99
C GLY A 429 2.23 0.58 -7.14
N TYR A 430 1.51 1.30 -8.01
CA TYR A 430 0.73 0.73 -9.14
C TYR A 430 1.45 0.77 -10.50
N SER A 431 2.60 1.44 -10.58
CA SER A 431 3.34 1.59 -11.84
C SER A 431 4.45 0.56 -11.95
N ALA A 432 4.54 -0.12 -13.09
CA ALA A 432 5.68 -0.98 -13.41
C ALA A 432 6.96 -0.15 -13.38
N VAL A 433 8.03 -0.69 -12.80
CA VAL A 433 9.34 -0.04 -12.73
C VAL A 433 10.40 -0.91 -13.41
N SER A 434 11.38 -0.26 -14.05
CA SER A 434 12.43 -0.93 -14.82
C SER A 434 13.74 -1.09 -14.06
N ASP A 435 13.82 -0.60 -12.82
CA ASP A 435 15.06 -0.58 -12.03
C ASP A 435 15.33 -1.91 -11.34
N VAL A 436 14.33 -2.73 -11.00
CA VAL A 436 14.50 -4.09 -10.47
C VAL A 436 13.78 -5.07 -11.39
N SER A 437 14.34 -6.26 -11.61
CA SER A 437 13.72 -7.31 -12.43
C SER A 437 13.45 -8.58 -11.63
N ILE A 438 12.43 -9.33 -12.02
CA ILE A 438 12.12 -10.66 -11.50
C ILE A 438 11.91 -11.60 -12.68
N VAL A 439 12.59 -12.75 -12.67
CA VAL A 439 12.55 -13.75 -13.75
C VAL A 439 12.22 -15.10 -13.11
N PRO A 440 11.07 -15.72 -13.44
CA PRO A 440 10.75 -17.05 -12.96
C PRO A 440 11.58 -18.13 -13.67
N ASN A 441 11.67 -19.31 -13.08
CA ASN A 441 12.20 -20.51 -13.70
C ASN A 441 11.44 -21.73 -13.14
N PRO A 442 10.74 -22.51 -13.97
CA PRO A 442 10.55 -22.30 -15.41
C PRO A 442 9.63 -21.10 -15.74
N ASP A 443 9.77 -20.51 -16.93
CA ASP A 443 8.91 -19.40 -17.41
C ASP A 443 7.46 -19.84 -17.69
N TYR A 444 7.26 -21.16 -17.86
CA TYR A 444 5.99 -21.82 -18.09
C TYR A 444 5.86 -23.04 -17.19
N ILE A 445 4.64 -23.26 -16.68
CA ILE A 445 4.37 -24.42 -15.84
C ILE A 445 3.08 -25.10 -16.25
N THR A 446 3.06 -26.43 -16.11
CA THR A 446 1.83 -27.22 -16.15
C THR A 446 1.58 -27.78 -14.76
N ILE A 447 0.47 -27.39 -14.13
CA ILE A 447 0.06 -27.88 -12.83
C ILE A 447 -0.96 -29.00 -13.05
N ASP A 448 -0.45 -30.22 -13.04
CA ASP A 448 -1.10 -31.50 -13.34
C ASP A 448 -1.50 -32.27 -12.06
N GLY A 449 -1.64 -31.57 -10.93
CA GLY A 449 -1.89 -32.16 -9.62
C GLY A 449 -0.63 -32.62 -8.88
N THR A 450 0.57 -32.48 -9.47
CA THR A 450 1.84 -32.64 -8.74
C THR A 450 2.39 -31.30 -8.26
N ASN A 451 3.10 -31.31 -7.14
CA ASN A 451 3.77 -30.11 -6.64
C ASN A 451 4.89 -29.71 -7.59
N LYS A 452 4.87 -28.46 -8.06
CA LYS A 452 5.94 -27.92 -8.90
C LYS A 452 6.66 -26.81 -8.16
N THR A 453 7.99 -26.83 -8.21
CA THR A 453 8.82 -25.76 -7.66
C THR A 453 9.08 -24.71 -8.74
N ILE A 454 8.85 -23.44 -8.42
CA ILE A 454 9.23 -22.31 -9.26
C ILE A 454 10.28 -21.51 -8.50
N VAL A 455 11.36 -21.13 -9.18
CA VAL A 455 12.41 -20.27 -8.64
C VAL A 455 12.29 -18.89 -9.28
N TYR A 456 11.97 -17.88 -8.48
CA TYR A 456 11.93 -16.49 -8.93
C TYR A 456 13.28 -15.83 -8.63
N THR A 457 14.02 -15.49 -9.67
CA THR A 457 15.29 -14.76 -9.55
C THR A 457 15.03 -13.27 -9.64
N ILE A 458 15.32 -12.55 -8.56
CA ILE A 458 15.17 -11.09 -8.45
C ILE A 458 16.55 -10.46 -8.62
N THR A 459 16.69 -9.51 -9.52
CA THR A 459 17.95 -8.78 -9.72
C THR A 459 17.76 -7.30 -9.44
N ALA A 460 18.55 -6.79 -8.50
CA ALA A 460 18.65 -5.37 -8.17
C ALA A 460 19.98 -4.82 -8.71
N PRO A 461 19.97 -4.09 -9.84
CA PRO A 461 21.10 -3.34 -10.37
C PRO A 461 21.74 -2.37 -9.37
N ASN A 462 22.94 -1.90 -9.71
CA ASN A 462 23.60 -0.86 -8.93
C ASN A 462 22.77 0.42 -8.84
N GLY A 463 22.73 1.04 -7.66
CA GLY A 463 21.92 2.23 -7.38
C GLY A 463 20.42 1.99 -7.20
N SER A 464 19.95 0.74 -7.29
CA SER A 464 18.55 0.41 -7.00
C SER A 464 18.23 0.68 -5.54
N GLN A 465 17.25 1.53 -5.28
CA GLN A 465 16.74 1.79 -3.93
C GLN A 465 15.23 2.06 -4.01
N GLY A 466 14.46 1.39 -3.15
CA GLY A 466 13.02 1.59 -3.09
C GLY A 466 12.25 0.49 -2.38
N PHE A 467 10.93 0.71 -2.30
CA PHE A 467 9.94 -0.28 -1.90
C PHE A 467 9.19 -0.76 -3.13
N TYR A 468 9.13 -2.06 -3.29
CA TYR A 468 8.67 -2.73 -4.48
C TYR A 468 7.59 -3.74 -4.12
N ARG A 469 6.59 -3.84 -4.97
CA ARG A 469 5.61 -4.91 -4.95
C ARG A 469 6.05 -5.99 -5.91
N ILE A 470 6.36 -7.19 -5.42
CA ILE A 470 6.67 -8.35 -6.26
C ILE A 470 5.48 -9.31 -6.32
N THR A 471 5.20 -9.89 -7.48
CA THR A 471 4.08 -10.84 -7.65
C THR A 471 4.56 -12.21 -8.12
N PRO A 472 5.32 -12.97 -7.31
CA PRO A 472 5.79 -14.32 -7.65
C PRO A 472 4.68 -15.38 -7.50
N MET A 473 3.42 -14.97 -7.65
CA MET A 473 2.25 -15.82 -7.44
C MET A 473 1.26 -15.47 -8.52
N PHE A 474 0.65 -16.50 -9.12
CA PHE A 474 -0.29 -16.36 -10.24
C PHE A 474 -1.40 -15.34 -9.98
N PHE A 475 -1.83 -15.13 -8.73
CA PHE A 475 -2.90 -14.20 -8.36
C PHE A 475 -2.80 -13.64 -6.93
N ASN A 476 -1.61 -13.29 -6.43
CA ASN A 476 -1.57 -12.53 -5.16
C ASN A 476 -1.86 -11.05 -5.44
N CYS A 477 -3.13 -10.66 -5.37
CA CYS A 477 -3.62 -9.32 -5.72
C CYS A 477 -3.04 -8.22 -4.83
N ASN A 478 -2.36 -8.58 -3.75
CA ASN A 478 -1.68 -7.63 -2.88
C ASN A 478 -0.17 -7.58 -3.19
N GLY A 479 0.40 -8.62 -3.81
CA GLY A 479 1.84 -8.76 -4.00
C GLY A 479 2.60 -8.88 -2.68
N LEU A 480 3.85 -9.35 -2.76
CA LEU A 480 4.76 -9.41 -1.64
C LEU A 480 5.59 -8.12 -1.56
N PRO A 481 5.88 -7.61 -0.36
CA PRO A 481 6.69 -6.41 -0.19
C PRO A 481 8.19 -6.74 -0.26
N LEU A 482 8.91 -6.03 -1.11
CA LEU A 482 10.37 -6.09 -1.27
C LEU A 482 10.96 -4.71 -1.00
N ALA A 483 11.97 -4.60 -0.15
CA ALA A 483 12.76 -3.38 0.01
C ALA A 483 14.18 -3.60 -0.50
N VAL A 484 14.66 -2.70 -1.36
CA VAL A 484 16.04 -2.70 -1.86
C VAL A 484 16.77 -1.49 -1.33
N GLY A 485 17.95 -1.69 -0.73
CA GLY A 485 18.76 -0.59 -0.18
C GLY A 485 18.24 -0.01 1.13
N TYR A 486 17.50 -0.80 1.90
CA TYR A 486 17.05 -0.48 3.26
C TYR A 486 17.43 -1.60 4.22
N ASP A 487 17.61 -1.26 5.49
CA ASP A 487 17.73 -2.21 6.60
C ASP A 487 16.41 -2.32 7.38
N GLU A 488 16.35 -3.24 8.35
CA GLU A 488 15.17 -3.51 9.17
C GLU A 488 14.64 -2.26 9.92
N SER A 489 15.53 -1.37 10.36
CA SER A 489 15.16 -0.21 11.18
C SER A 489 14.41 0.88 10.42
N HIS A 490 14.40 0.79 9.08
CA HIS A 490 13.78 1.77 8.19
C HIS A 490 12.43 1.33 7.61
N LEU A 491 11.82 0.27 8.15
CA LEU A 491 10.62 -0.34 7.55
C LEU A 491 9.38 -0.11 8.41
N PHE A 492 8.39 0.54 7.81
CA PHE A 492 7.08 0.81 8.39
C PHE A 492 5.97 0.24 7.50
N ASP A 493 4.80 0.02 8.08
CA ASP A 493 3.65 -0.51 7.33
C ASP A 493 3.20 0.42 6.20
N ASN A 494 3.38 1.73 6.38
CA ASN A 494 3.09 2.76 5.38
C ASN A 494 4.05 2.78 4.18
N ASP A 495 5.21 2.12 4.27
CA ASP A 495 6.14 2.00 3.12
C ASP A 495 5.59 1.05 2.04
N PHE A 496 4.58 0.24 2.40
CA PHE A 496 3.93 -0.73 1.53
C PHE A 496 2.41 -0.51 1.52
N PRO A 497 1.92 0.60 0.94
CA PRO A 497 0.52 1.04 1.06
C PRO A 497 -0.50 0.05 0.49
N TRP A 498 -0.06 -0.89 -0.36
CA TRP A 498 -0.92 -1.91 -0.97
C TRP A 498 -1.16 -3.14 -0.08
N LEU A 499 -0.36 -3.39 0.97
CA LEU A 499 -0.45 -4.62 1.77
C LEU A 499 -1.83 -4.84 2.40
N TRP A 500 -2.52 -3.74 2.70
CA TRP A 500 -3.76 -3.75 3.45
C TRP A 500 -5.00 -3.57 2.59
N ASN A 501 -4.83 -3.35 1.29
CA ASN A 501 -5.95 -3.30 0.36
C ASN A 501 -6.34 -4.74 0.05
N VAL A 502 -7.44 -5.22 0.63
CA VAL A 502 -8.01 -6.52 0.28
C VAL A 502 -8.65 -6.38 -1.09
N TYR A 503 -7.88 -6.66 -2.14
CA TYR A 503 -8.49 -6.85 -3.44
C TYR A 503 -9.16 -8.23 -3.42
N PRO A 504 -10.46 -8.35 -3.76
CA PRO A 504 -11.08 -9.64 -3.94
C PRO A 504 -10.32 -10.37 -5.05
N CYS A 505 -9.46 -11.31 -4.66
CA CYS A 505 -8.80 -12.14 -5.64
C CYS A 505 -9.83 -13.12 -6.21
N PRO A 506 -10.14 -13.07 -7.51
CA PRO A 506 -10.95 -14.10 -8.12
C PRO A 506 -10.26 -15.45 -7.85
N TRP A 507 -11.05 -16.43 -7.44
CA TRP A 507 -10.59 -17.75 -7.00
C TRP A 507 -9.52 -18.30 -7.95
N SER A 508 -8.33 -18.60 -7.42
CA SER A 508 -7.26 -19.22 -8.19
C SER A 508 -7.27 -20.73 -7.98
N PRO A 509 -7.17 -21.54 -9.05
CA PRO A 509 -7.02 -22.99 -8.93
C PRO A 509 -5.63 -23.41 -8.42
N VAL A 510 -4.73 -22.47 -8.10
CA VAL A 510 -3.34 -22.76 -7.72
C VAL A 510 -3.02 -22.20 -6.35
N ASN A 511 -2.65 -23.08 -5.42
CA ASN A 511 -2.00 -22.71 -4.17
C ASN A 511 -0.51 -22.50 -4.39
N VAL A 512 0.06 -21.56 -3.64
CA VAL A 512 1.49 -21.26 -3.67
C VAL A 512 2.00 -21.08 -2.25
N GLN A 513 3.14 -21.71 -1.93
CA GLN A 513 3.84 -21.57 -0.66
C GLN A 513 5.31 -21.24 -0.92
N ILE A 514 5.86 -20.23 -0.25
CA ILE A 514 7.30 -19.97 -0.27
C ILE A 514 7.97 -21.03 0.59
N THR A 515 8.96 -21.74 0.04
CA THR A 515 9.68 -22.81 0.72
C THR A 515 11.11 -22.41 1.08
N GLY A 516 11.72 -21.49 0.33
CA GLY A 516 13.08 -21.07 0.60
C GLY A 516 13.49 -19.79 -0.11
N LEU A 517 14.64 -19.27 0.33
CA LEU A 517 15.26 -18.04 -0.12
C LEU A 517 16.76 -18.23 -0.35
N SER A 518 17.35 -17.42 -1.23
CA SER A 518 18.80 -17.23 -1.35
C SER A 518 19.11 -15.77 -1.66
N GLY A 519 20.11 -15.18 -1.03
CA GLY A 519 20.49 -13.77 -1.24
C GLY A 519 19.42 -12.74 -0.87
N ILE A 520 18.42 -13.13 -0.06
CA ILE A 520 17.30 -12.30 0.39
C ILE A 520 17.14 -12.50 1.90
N ASP A 521 17.12 -11.41 2.66
CA ASP A 521 16.78 -11.43 4.08
C ASP A 521 15.27 -11.22 4.28
N VAL A 522 14.74 -11.62 5.44
CA VAL A 522 13.31 -11.45 5.77
C VAL A 522 13.16 -10.78 7.12
N VAL A 523 12.31 -9.77 7.14
CA VAL A 523 11.83 -9.13 8.36
C VAL A 523 10.31 -9.15 8.38
N TYR A 524 9.72 -8.95 9.55
CA TYR A 524 8.27 -9.09 9.73
C TYR A 524 7.66 -7.81 10.25
N ILE A 525 6.79 -7.18 9.46
CA ILE A 525 5.97 -6.06 9.91
C ILE A 525 4.74 -6.61 10.60
N ALA A 526 4.51 -6.18 11.84
CA ALA A 526 3.33 -6.54 12.61
C ALA A 526 2.17 -5.60 12.27
N LYS A 527 0.99 -6.16 12.00
CA LYS A 527 -0.27 -5.43 11.89
C LYS A 527 -1.22 -5.85 12.98
N VAL A 528 -1.58 -4.88 13.79
CA VAL A 528 -2.50 -5.03 14.90
C VAL A 528 -3.92 -4.76 14.42
N TYR A 529 -4.81 -5.71 14.68
CA TYR A 529 -6.25 -5.60 14.46
C TYR A 529 -6.93 -5.57 15.83
N ASP A 530 -7.77 -4.56 16.02
CA ASP A 530 -8.63 -4.37 17.19
C ASP A 530 -9.94 -5.15 17.06
#